data_AF-A0A8I2BK47-F1
#
_entry.id   AF-A0A8I2BK47-F1
#
_cell.length_a   1.000
_cell.length_b   1.000
_cell.length_c   1.000
_cell.angle_alpha   90.00
_cell.angle_beta   90.00
_cell.angle_gamma   90.00
#
_symmetry.space_group_name_H-M   'P 1'
#
loop_
_entity.id
_entity.type
_entity.pdbx_description
1 polymer ?
#
loop_
_entity_poly.entity_id
_entity_poly.type
_entity_poly.pdbx_seq_one_letter_code
_entity_poly.pdbx_strand_id
1 'polypeptide(L)'
;MILINILLVLLIFLILSDLYIKNSPKSKLNLIPINYKIKKKDGLNELIINLKINNKSKNKETMVSNINFELDFFKSKGNEYCQDFNYQEDIYIYENNKIKNLNNYWPTTIIKSNSELFVRIIYKFSNNNFRKKIKYLWLKVFWENYGHFGISNNKDCFLINLDGQKQRPKEVFEIPLNNKYKAFAIKTDLLGCFDNPVNTVIEYCKGIIEKNDILTIGESPLAIMQNRYISPKNLEYSLFSKALCYFFHPTSSLATACGMQLLINRIGVTRITFALFVGCLFKLVGIKGMFYRLTGSESSLIDDISGTITPYDKSIVMGPLNADLFCKEVSNYLNIDVAVVDVNDLGGVKVLASSNKKVNKILKRNLISNPAGNGDEKTPIVLIREKK
;
A
#
# COMPACT_ATOMS: atom_id res chain seq x y z
N MET A 1 -26.67 -6.25 40.26
CA MET A 1 -25.90 -4.99 40.43
C MET A 1 -24.39 -5.17 40.23
N ILE A 2 -23.74 -6.15 40.86
CA ILE A 2 -22.27 -6.36 40.77
C ILE A 2 -21.78 -6.54 39.31
N LEU A 3 -22.40 -7.43 38.53
CA LEU A 3 -22.01 -7.68 37.13
C LEU A 3 -22.13 -6.42 36.25
N ILE A 4 -23.19 -5.64 36.43
CA ILE A 4 -23.42 -4.39 35.70
C ILE A 4 -22.32 -3.38 36.03
N ASN A 5 -21.95 -3.27 37.30
CA ASN A 5 -20.87 -2.39 37.74
C ASN A 5 -19.52 -2.83 37.15
N ILE A 6 -19.23 -4.13 37.11
CA ILE A 6 -17.99 -4.66 36.49
C ILE A 6 -17.94 -4.31 35.00
N LEU A 7 -19.04 -4.52 34.26
CA LEU A 7 -19.11 -4.20 32.84
C LEU A 7 -18.96 -2.69 32.59
N LEU A 8 -19.53 -1.86 33.45
CA LEU A 8 -19.39 -0.41 33.36
C LEU A 8 -17.94 0.04 33.60
N VAL A 9 -17.27 -0.51 34.62
CA VAL A 9 -15.86 -0.23 34.90
C VAL A 9 -14.97 -0.66 33.73
N LEU A 10 -15.21 -1.83 33.16
CA LEU A 10 -14.48 -2.30 31.97
C LEU A 10 -14.70 -1.38 30.77
N LEU A 11 -15.93 -0.94 30.53
CA LEU A 11 -16.24 -0.01 29.44
C LEU A 11 -15.53 1.33 29.63
N ILE A 12 -15.54 1.88 30.83
CA ILE A 12 -14.82 3.12 31.17
C ILE A 12 -13.32 2.93 30.92
N PHE A 13 -12.74 1.81 31.35
CA PHE A 13 -11.33 1.49 31.11
C PHE A 13 -10.99 1.42 29.61
N LEU A 14 -11.85 0.79 28.79
CA LEU A 14 -11.65 0.72 27.33
C LEU A 14 -11.73 2.10 26.68
N ILE A 15 -12.70 2.93 27.08
CA ILE A 15 -12.84 4.31 26.58
C ILE A 15 -11.62 5.15 26.95
N LEU A 16 -11.16 5.06 28.20
CA LEU A 16 -9.93 5.73 28.65
C LEU A 16 -8.70 5.23 27.89
N SER A 17 -8.64 3.93 27.59
CA SER A 17 -7.56 3.35 26.78
C SER A 17 -7.56 3.89 25.35
N ASP A 18 -8.73 4.04 24.72
CA ASP A 18 -8.84 4.66 23.39
C ASP A 18 -8.45 6.14 23.41
N LEU A 19 -8.89 6.89 24.42
CA LEU A 19 -8.47 8.28 24.62
C LEU A 19 -6.96 8.38 24.80
N TYR A 20 -6.37 7.48 25.58
CA TYR A 20 -4.93 7.40 25.75
C TYR A 20 -4.24 7.12 24.42
N ILE A 21 -4.57 6.03 23.72
CA ILE A 21 -3.93 5.62 22.44
C ILE A 21 -4.04 6.71 21.36
N LYS A 22 -5.18 7.41 21.31
CA LYS A 22 -5.44 8.48 20.35
C LYS A 22 -4.64 9.75 20.66
N ASN A 23 -4.48 10.06 21.96
CA ASN A 23 -3.80 11.27 22.41
C ASN A 23 -2.31 11.05 22.76
N SER A 24 -1.83 9.80 22.73
CA SER A 24 -0.42 9.49 22.95
C SER A 24 0.45 10.30 22.00
N PRO A 25 1.54 10.91 22.50
CA PRO A 25 2.56 11.54 21.67
C PRO A 25 3.00 10.62 20.53
N LYS A 26 2.81 11.04 19.28
CA LYS A 26 3.28 10.32 18.09
C LYS A 26 3.86 11.31 17.09
N SER A 27 4.86 10.86 16.34
CA SER A 27 5.35 11.61 15.18
C SER A 27 4.24 11.79 14.15
N LYS A 28 4.18 12.99 13.56
CA LYS A 28 3.35 13.30 12.40
C LYS A 28 4.19 13.58 11.16
N LEU A 29 5.47 13.19 11.20
CA LEU A 29 6.34 13.20 10.04
C LEU A 29 6.04 12.01 9.16
N ASN A 30 5.87 12.28 7.87
CA ASN A 30 5.76 11.24 6.86
C ASN A 30 6.78 11.50 5.75
N LEU A 31 7.47 10.45 5.31
CA LEU A 31 8.23 10.47 4.08
C LEU A 31 7.31 10.16 2.89
N ILE A 32 7.31 11.03 1.89
CA ILE A 32 6.39 10.97 0.75
C ILE A 32 7.20 10.90 -0.55
N PRO A 33 6.99 9.89 -1.40
CA PRO A 33 7.59 9.84 -2.73
C PRO A 33 6.97 10.91 -3.65
N ILE A 34 7.79 11.62 -4.43
CA ILE A 34 7.31 12.60 -5.42
C ILE A 34 7.41 12.02 -6.83
N ASN A 35 8.63 11.75 -7.29
CA ASN A 35 8.89 11.16 -8.60
C ASN A 35 10.35 10.67 -8.68
N TYR A 36 10.67 9.97 -9.75
CA TYR A 36 12.05 9.70 -10.13
C TYR A 36 12.27 9.92 -11.63
N LYS A 37 13.52 10.15 -12.01
CA LYS A 37 13.94 10.31 -13.41
C LYS A 37 15.27 9.60 -13.62
N ILE A 38 15.44 9.03 -14.81
CA ILE A 38 16.71 8.43 -15.20
C ILE A 38 17.26 9.24 -16.37
N LYS A 39 18.48 9.75 -16.21
CA LYS A 39 19.19 10.49 -17.25
C LYS A 39 20.46 9.76 -17.65
N LYS A 40 20.93 10.03 -18.86
CA LYS A 40 22.31 9.72 -19.24
C LYS A 40 23.09 11.03 -19.19
N LYS A 41 24.20 11.05 -18.46
CA LYS A 41 25.12 12.19 -18.38
C LYS A 41 26.53 11.65 -18.53
N ASP A 42 27.32 12.25 -19.43
CA ASP A 42 28.71 11.84 -19.71
C ASP A 42 28.86 10.34 -20.02
N GLY A 43 27.84 9.76 -20.66
CA GLY A 43 27.81 8.34 -20.95
C GLY A 43 27.59 7.44 -19.73
N LEU A 44 27.22 7.95 -18.55
CA LEU A 44 26.81 7.19 -17.37
C LEU A 44 25.33 7.40 -17.05
N ASN A 45 24.66 6.42 -16.42
CA ASN A 45 23.28 6.57 -15.96
C ASN A 45 23.25 7.31 -14.62
N GLU A 46 22.40 8.32 -14.52
CA GLU A 46 22.04 9.00 -13.27
C GLU A 46 20.58 8.70 -12.93
N LEU A 47 20.32 8.21 -11.72
CA LEU A 47 18.98 8.06 -11.16
C LEU A 47 18.73 9.18 -10.15
N ILE A 48 17.76 10.04 -10.47
CA ILE A 48 17.36 11.17 -9.64
C ILE A 48 16.02 10.82 -8.99
N ILE A 49 15.96 10.82 -7.67
CA ILE A 49 14.76 10.50 -6.90
C ILE A 49 14.41 11.72 -6.05
N ASN A 50 13.16 12.17 -6.15
CA ASN A 50 12.65 13.28 -5.35
C ASN A 50 11.66 12.73 -4.32
N LEU A 51 11.92 13.04 -3.06
CA LEU A 51 11.10 12.71 -1.90
C LEU A 51 10.77 14.00 -1.14
N LYS A 52 9.82 13.89 -0.21
CA LYS A 52 9.43 14.97 0.68
C LYS A 52 9.17 14.48 2.08
N ILE A 53 9.74 15.15 3.08
CA ILE A 53 9.41 14.95 4.48
C ILE A 53 8.35 15.98 4.83
N ASN A 54 7.17 15.53 5.22
CA ASN A 54 6.04 16.40 5.56
C ASN A 54 5.71 16.30 7.06
N ASN A 55 5.71 17.42 7.75
CA ASN A 55 5.25 17.52 9.13
C ASN A 55 3.79 17.97 9.19
N LYS A 56 2.88 17.02 9.43
CA LYS A 56 1.44 17.32 9.57
C LYS A 56 1.05 17.76 10.99
N SER A 57 2.01 17.98 11.88
CA SER A 57 1.74 18.55 13.19
C SER A 57 1.30 20.00 13.06
N LYS A 58 0.31 20.39 13.87
CA LYS A 58 -0.20 21.78 13.88
C LYS A 58 0.76 22.74 14.58
N ASN A 59 1.38 22.31 15.69
CA ASN A 59 2.10 23.19 16.61
C ASN A 59 3.46 22.62 17.06
N LYS A 60 3.82 21.40 16.66
CA LYS A 60 5.06 20.74 17.11
C LYS A 60 6.04 20.59 15.96
N GLU A 61 7.22 21.15 16.12
CA GLU A 61 8.36 20.83 15.28
C GLU A 61 8.84 19.41 15.60
N THR A 62 9.48 18.78 14.64
CA THR A 62 10.05 17.44 14.80
C THR A 62 11.37 17.39 14.06
N MET A 63 12.35 16.74 14.67
CA MET A 63 13.70 16.67 14.13
C MET A 63 13.87 15.35 13.39
N VAL A 64 14.61 15.41 12.29
CA VAL A 64 15.17 14.22 11.61
C VAL A 64 16.66 14.22 11.93
N SER A 65 17.07 13.38 12.88
CA SER A 65 18.46 13.26 13.34
C SER A 65 19.32 12.56 12.29
N ASN A 66 18.78 11.56 11.59
CA ASN A 66 19.51 10.82 10.58
C ASN A 66 18.59 10.29 9.47
N ILE A 67 19.12 10.18 8.26
CA ILE A 67 18.50 9.46 7.13
C ILE A 67 19.59 8.80 6.30
N ASN A 68 19.34 7.55 5.93
CA ASN A 68 20.21 6.76 5.09
C ASN A 68 19.41 6.11 3.96
N PHE A 69 20.00 6.05 2.77
CA PHE A 69 19.38 5.53 1.58
C PHE A 69 20.17 4.32 1.07
N GLU A 70 19.49 3.19 0.91
CA GLU A 70 20.10 1.95 0.42
C GLU A 70 19.35 1.48 -0.82
N LEU A 71 20.08 1.31 -1.93
CA LEU A 71 19.54 0.68 -3.13
C LEU A 71 19.74 -0.83 -3.05
N ASP A 72 18.64 -1.56 -3.11
CA ASP A 72 18.63 -3.02 -3.18
C ASP A 72 17.99 -3.51 -4.49
N PHE A 73 18.24 -4.76 -4.82
CA PHE A 73 17.59 -5.46 -5.93
C PHE A 73 17.35 -6.92 -5.53
N PHE A 74 16.28 -7.50 -6.06
CA PHE A 74 15.94 -8.90 -5.81
C PHE A 74 16.21 -9.73 -7.06
N LYS A 75 16.74 -10.95 -6.89
CA LYS A 75 16.96 -11.92 -7.98
C LYS A 75 15.61 -12.50 -8.40
N SER A 76 14.96 -11.92 -9.40
CA SER A 76 13.73 -12.37 -10.09
C SER A 76 13.04 -11.16 -10.74
N LYS A 77 11.86 -11.36 -11.36
CA LYS A 77 11.02 -10.28 -11.92
C LYS A 77 11.70 -9.43 -12.99
N GLY A 78 12.60 -10.01 -13.77
CA GLY A 78 13.37 -9.28 -14.78
C GLY A 78 14.65 -8.64 -14.25
N ASN A 79 15.02 -8.94 -13.00
CA ASN A 79 16.37 -8.73 -12.49
C ASN A 79 17.18 -10.03 -12.60
N GLU A 80 18.38 -9.93 -13.17
CA GLU A 80 19.48 -10.88 -13.04
C GLU A 80 20.31 -10.55 -11.78
N TYR A 81 21.02 -11.54 -11.26
CA TYR A 81 21.94 -11.32 -10.15
C TYR A 81 23.13 -10.45 -10.59
N CYS A 82 23.53 -9.49 -9.76
CA CYS A 82 24.62 -8.56 -10.01
C CYS A 82 25.46 -8.41 -8.73
N GLN A 83 26.76 -8.73 -8.77
CA GLN A 83 27.63 -8.60 -7.59
C GLN A 83 28.11 -7.15 -7.38
N ASP A 84 28.37 -6.43 -8.47
CA ASP A 84 28.98 -5.09 -8.42
C ASP A 84 27.95 -4.01 -8.75
N PHE A 85 27.34 -3.44 -7.71
CA PHE A 85 26.40 -2.32 -7.83
C PHE A 85 27.03 -1.02 -7.28
N ASN A 86 28.12 -0.59 -7.92
CA ASN A 86 28.86 0.59 -7.50
C ASN A 86 28.20 1.88 -8.01
N TYR A 87 27.90 2.78 -7.07
CA TYR A 87 27.36 4.11 -7.35
C TYR A 87 27.97 5.15 -6.42
N GLN A 88 28.05 6.39 -6.90
CA GLN A 88 28.21 7.55 -6.04
C GLN A 88 26.81 8.09 -5.71
N GLU A 89 26.54 8.30 -4.42
CA GLU A 89 25.35 8.97 -3.94
C GLU A 89 25.66 10.45 -3.69
N ASP A 90 24.74 11.34 -4.07
CA ASP A 90 24.70 12.72 -3.63
C ASP A 90 23.29 13.04 -3.10
N ILE A 91 23.21 13.61 -1.89
CA ILE A 91 21.95 14.00 -1.24
C ILE A 91 21.82 15.52 -1.24
N TYR A 92 20.65 16.02 -1.64
CA TYR A 92 20.33 17.45 -1.64
C TYR A 92 19.04 17.72 -0.87
N ILE A 93 19.00 18.84 -0.16
CA ILE A 93 17.79 19.38 0.43
C ILE A 93 17.45 20.76 -0.13
N TYR A 94 16.17 21.10 -0.13
CA TYR A 94 15.71 22.43 -0.50
C TYR A 94 15.37 23.24 0.75
N GLU A 95 16.16 24.28 1.02
CA GLU A 95 15.94 25.23 2.11
C GLU A 95 15.84 26.64 1.52
N ASN A 96 14.77 27.38 1.81
CA ASN A 96 14.58 28.77 1.38
C ASN A 96 14.80 28.99 -0.15
N ASN A 97 14.21 28.12 -0.98
CA ASN A 97 14.38 28.10 -2.45
C ASN A 97 15.81 27.87 -2.95
N LYS A 98 16.76 27.50 -2.08
CA LYS A 98 18.12 27.10 -2.45
C LYS A 98 18.29 25.61 -2.29
N ILE A 99 19.08 25.03 -3.19
CA ILE A 99 19.49 23.63 -3.13
C ILE A 99 20.81 23.56 -2.35
N LYS A 100 20.85 22.73 -1.31
CA LYS A 100 22.04 22.48 -0.50
C LYS A 100 22.44 21.02 -0.65
N ASN A 101 23.68 20.76 -1.09
CA ASN A 101 24.26 19.43 -1.07
C ASN A 101 24.67 19.09 0.37
N LEU A 102 24.34 17.88 0.81
CA LEU A 102 24.64 17.36 2.14
C LEU A 102 25.92 16.53 2.18
N ASN A 103 26.58 16.30 1.04
CA ASN A 103 27.84 15.56 0.93
C ASN A 103 27.82 14.22 1.69
N ASN A 104 26.70 13.49 1.58
CA ASN A 104 26.44 12.21 2.24
C ASN A 104 26.48 12.23 3.77
N TYR A 105 26.27 13.40 4.37
CA TYR A 105 26.06 13.55 5.80
C TYR A 105 24.75 14.29 6.06
N TRP A 106 23.78 13.61 6.67
CA TRP A 106 22.54 14.26 7.07
C TRP A 106 22.72 15.01 8.39
N PRO A 107 22.66 16.36 8.42
CA PRO A 107 22.66 17.08 9.68
C PRO A 107 21.29 16.93 10.34
N THR A 108 21.25 16.96 11.68
CA THR A 108 19.99 17.06 12.42
C THR A 108 19.18 18.23 11.89
N THR A 109 18.05 17.91 11.25
CA THR A 109 17.25 18.89 10.51
C THR A 109 15.90 19.06 11.21
N ILE A 110 15.58 20.30 11.56
CA ILE A 110 14.31 20.65 12.21
C ILE A 110 13.25 20.84 11.12
N ILE A 111 12.18 20.04 11.17
CA ILE A 111 11.02 20.20 10.30
C ILE A 111 9.94 20.91 11.10
N LYS A 112 9.68 22.17 10.73
CA LYS A 112 8.67 23.01 11.39
C LYS A 112 7.28 22.37 11.29
N SER A 113 6.37 22.78 12.19
CA SER A 113 4.98 22.36 12.14
C SER A 113 4.30 22.83 10.85
N ASN A 114 3.48 21.98 10.24
CA ASN A 114 2.78 22.24 8.98
C ASN A 114 3.73 22.68 7.84
N SER A 115 4.95 22.19 7.83
CA SER A 115 5.93 22.47 6.78
C SER A 115 6.42 21.20 6.10
N GLU A 116 7.11 21.40 4.99
CA GLU A 116 7.69 20.32 4.20
C GLU A 116 9.15 20.61 3.84
N LEU A 117 9.94 19.55 3.78
CA LEU A 117 11.32 19.57 3.31
C LEU A 117 11.43 18.66 2.09
N PHE A 118 11.88 19.23 0.97
CA PHE A 118 12.15 18.44 -0.22
C PHE A 118 13.56 17.86 -0.17
N VAL A 119 13.66 16.57 -0.51
CA VAL A 119 14.90 15.81 -0.53
C VAL A 119 15.09 15.26 -1.94
N ARG A 120 16.27 15.44 -2.50
CA ARG A 120 16.66 14.86 -3.79
C ARG A 120 17.87 13.97 -3.59
N ILE A 121 17.76 12.72 -4.01
CA ILE A 121 18.88 11.78 -4.06
C ILE A 121 19.29 11.61 -5.51
N ILE A 122 20.59 11.67 -5.78
CA ILE A 122 21.17 11.41 -7.10
C ILE A 122 22.14 10.24 -6.96
N TYR A 123 21.85 9.16 -7.68
CA TYR A 123 22.75 8.02 -7.82
C TYR A 123 23.44 8.10 -9.18
N LYS A 124 24.77 8.19 -9.16
CA LYS A 124 25.63 8.15 -10.35
C LYS A 124 26.28 6.78 -10.44
N PHE A 125 25.85 5.98 -11.40
CA PHE A 125 26.33 4.61 -11.54
C PHE A 125 27.65 4.56 -12.31
N SER A 126 28.62 3.80 -11.80
CA SER A 126 29.94 3.65 -12.44
C SER A 126 29.91 2.79 -13.71
N ASN A 127 28.88 1.95 -13.87
CA ASN A 127 28.69 1.07 -15.01
C ASN A 127 27.30 1.30 -15.62
N ASN A 128 27.17 1.22 -16.94
CA ASN A 128 25.89 1.34 -17.64
C ASN A 128 25.15 0.03 -17.86
N ASN A 129 25.85 -1.10 -17.79
CA ASN A 129 25.27 -2.39 -18.15
C ASN A 129 24.26 -2.90 -17.12
N PHE A 130 24.19 -2.33 -15.91
CA PHE A 130 23.21 -2.79 -14.91
C PHE A 130 21.78 -2.65 -15.42
N ARG A 131 21.45 -1.66 -16.26
CA ARG A 131 20.10 -1.52 -16.84
C ARG A 131 19.71 -2.61 -17.83
N LYS A 132 20.67 -3.42 -18.30
CA LYS A 132 20.38 -4.64 -19.08
C LYS A 132 19.98 -5.79 -18.17
N LYS A 133 20.48 -5.78 -16.94
CA LYS A 133 20.34 -6.86 -15.95
C LYS A 133 19.28 -6.58 -14.90
N ILE A 134 19.06 -5.33 -14.55
CA ILE A 134 18.22 -4.89 -13.45
C ILE A 134 17.13 -4.00 -14.01
N LYS A 135 15.90 -4.44 -13.81
CA LYS A 135 14.66 -3.77 -14.19
C LYS A 135 14.06 -3.00 -13.02
N TYR A 136 14.10 -3.56 -11.82
CA TYR A 136 13.51 -2.98 -10.61
C TYR A 136 14.57 -2.76 -9.55
N LEU A 137 14.59 -1.56 -8.98
CA LEU A 137 15.33 -1.26 -7.75
C LEU A 137 14.35 -1.08 -6.59
N TRP A 138 14.79 -1.44 -5.40
CA TRP A 138 14.08 -1.25 -4.15
C TRP A 138 14.87 -0.26 -3.30
N LEU A 139 14.46 1.01 -3.31
CA LEU A 139 15.06 2.03 -2.46
C LEU A 139 14.54 1.83 -1.05
N LYS A 140 15.41 1.47 -0.11
CA LYS A 140 15.12 1.47 1.33
C LYS A 140 15.59 2.81 1.91
N VAL A 141 14.74 3.43 2.71
CA VAL A 141 15.05 4.67 3.43
C VAL A 141 14.93 4.40 4.91
N PHE A 142 16.06 4.45 5.61
CA PHE A 142 16.11 4.32 7.06
C PHE A 142 16.26 5.71 7.66
N TRP A 143 15.38 6.08 8.57
CA TRP A 143 15.41 7.43 9.13
C TRP A 143 14.95 7.47 10.56
N GLU A 144 15.64 8.29 11.35
CA GLU A 144 15.36 8.51 12.75
C GLU A 144 14.71 9.88 12.91
N ASN A 145 13.63 9.94 13.67
CA ASN A 145 13.02 11.19 14.08
C ASN A 145 12.79 11.24 15.58
N TYR A 146 12.89 12.44 16.13
CA TYR A 146 12.69 12.65 17.55
C TYR A 146 11.96 13.95 17.87
N GLY A 147 11.33 13.97 19.03
CA GLY A 147 10.58 15.12 19.53
C GLY A 147 9.85 14.81 20.84
N HIS A 148 8.68 15.41 21.04
CA HIS A 148 7.87 15.21 22.25
C HIS A 148 7.35 13.77 22.45
N PHE A 149 7.53 12.90 21.45
CA PHE A 149 7.15 11.49 21.46
C PHE A 149 8.34 10.56 21.74
N GLY A 150 9.52 11.09 22.03
CA GLY A 150 10.76 10.31 22.12
C GLY A 150 11.43 10.16 20.76
N ILE A 151 12.07 9.01 20.52
CA ILE A 151 12.81 8.68 19.30
C ILE A 151 12.07 7.53 18.59
N SER A 152 11.92 7.62 17.27
CA SER A 152 11.42 6.53 16.44
C SER A 152 12.38 6.24 15.28
N ASN A 153 12.60 4.94 15.05
CA ASN A 153 13.41 4.41 13.96
C ASN A 153 12.49 3.88 12.87
N ASN A 154 12.47 4.57 11.74
CA ASN A 154 11.53 4.32 10.67
C ASN A 154 12.23 3.71 9.45
N LYS A 155 11.48 2.92 8.70
CA LYS A 155 11.90 2.32 7.45
C LYS A 155 10.78 2.48 6.41
N ASP A 156 11.06 3.23 5.37
CA ASP A 156 10.21 3.31 4.18
C ASP A 156 10.90 2.65 3.00
N CYS A 157 10.13 2.17 2.04
CA CYS A 157 10.70 1.55 0.86
C CYS A 157 9.91 1.91 -0.40
N PHE A 158 10.61 2.13 -1.52
CA PHE A 158 10.01 2.59 -2.76
C PHE A 158 10.53 1.77 -3.95
N LEU A 159 9.59 1.29 -4.77
CA LEU A 159 9.90 0.56 -6.00
C LEU A 159 10.24 1.54 -7.11
N ILE A 160 11.34 1.29 -7.81
CA ILE A 160 11.77 2.08 -8.96
C ILE A 160 11.85 1.16 -10.16
N ASN A 161 11.04 1.43 -11.18
CA ASN A 161 11.08 0.71 -12.45
C ASN A 161 12.03 1.43 -13.42
N LEU A 162 13.20 0.85 -13.65
CA LEU A 162 14.26 1.41 -14.52
C LEU A 162 13.88 1.44 -16.01
N ASP A 163 12.84 0.70 -16.37
CA ASP A 163 12.30 0.62 -17.72
C ASP A 163 10.91 1.24 -17.86
N GLY A 164 10.32 1.77 -16.78
CA GLY A 164 8.93 2.29 -16.80
C GLY A 164 8.70 3.46 -17.77
N GLN A 165 9.77 4.06 -18.29
CA GLN A 165 9.71 5.11 -19.31
C GLN A 165 9.73 4.58 -20.76
N LYS A 166 9.85 3.26 -20.96
CA LYS A 166 9.85 2.62 -22.29
C LYS A 166 8.44 2.13 -22.63
N GLN A 167 7.96 2.42 -23.84
CA GLN A 167 6.77 1.75 -24.37
C GLN A 167 7.07 0.27 -24.58
N ARG A 168 6.17 -0.59 -24.10
CA ARG A 168 6.29 -2.05 -24.20
C ARG A 168 5.05 -2.65 -24.85
N PRO A 169 5.19 -3.79 -25.55
CA PRO A 169 4.04 -4.54 -26.03
C PRO A 169 3.19 -4.99 -24.84
N LYS A 170 1.87 -4.87 -24.99
CA LYS A 170 0.91 -5.25 -23.97
C LYS A 170 0.64 -6.74 -24.07
N GLU A 171 1.01 -7.49 -23.04
CA GLU A 171 0.66 -8.89 -22.92
C GLU A 171 -0.75 -9.00 -22.31
N VAL A 172 -1.66 -9.66 -23.02
CA VAL A 172 -3.06 -9.86 -22.60
C VAL A 172 -3.38 -11.34 -22.71
N PHE A 173 -3.91 -11.92 -21.64
CA PHE A 173 -4.28 -13.33 -21.60
C PHE A 173 -5.80 -13.46 -21.60
N GLU A 174 -6.35 -14.14 -22.61
CA GLU A 174 -7.77 -14.50 -22.63
C GLU A 174 -8.01 -15.72 -21.72
N ILE A 175 -8.93 -15.56 -20.77
CA ILE A 175 -9.27 -16.59 -19.78
C ILE A 175 -10.76 -16.92 -19.95
N PRO A 176 -11.12 -18.18 -20.28
CA PRO A 176 -12.52 -18.58 -20.38
C PRO A 176 -13.17 -18.55 -18.99
N LEU A 177 -14.37 -17.95 -18.89
CA LEU A 177 -15.13 -17.91 -17.63
C LEU A 177 -16.34 -18.84 -17.68
N ASN A 178 -17.29 -18.55 -18.59
CA ASN A 178 -18.50 -19.35 -18.79
C ASN A 178 -19.04 -19.14 -20.21
N ASN A 179 -20.24 -19.65 -20.49
CA ASN A 179 -20.85 -19.56 -21.82
C ASN A 179 -21.21 -18.12 -22.23
N LYS A 180 -21.32 -17.20 -21.26
CA LYS A 180 -21.74 -15.82 -21.49
C LYS A 180 -20.59 -14.81 -21.45
N TYR A 181 -19.55 -15.05 -20.65
CA TYR A 181 -18.45 -14.11 -20.44
C TYR A 181 -17.08 -14.74 -20.67
N LYS A 182 -16.11 -13.89 -20.99
CA LYS A 182 -14.68 -14.17 -20.94
C LYS A 182 -13.93 -13.07 -20.19
N ALA A 183 -12.77 -13.41 -19.64
CA ALA A 183 -11.88 -12.47 -19.00
C ALA A 183 -10.67 -12.19 -19.89
N PHE A 184 -10.13 -10.97 -19.80
CA PHE A 184 -8.82 -10.62 -20.33
C PHE A 184 -7.97 -10.09 -19.19
N ALA A 185 -6.97 -10.87 -18.78
CA ALA A 185 -6.01 -10.50 -17.76
C ALA A 185 -4.87 -9.71 -18.42
N ILE A 186 -4.70 -8.45 -18.04
CA ILE A 186 -3.72 -7.54 -18.62
C ILE A 186 -2.48 -7.55 -17.75
N LYS A 187 -1.35 -7.97 -18.33
CA LYS A 187 -0.07 -8.00 -17.62
C LYS A 187 0.50 -6.60 -17.47
N THR A 188 0.99 -6.28 -16.29
CA THR A 188 1.65 -5.01 -15.98
C THR A 188 3.10 -5.22 -15.55
N ASP A 189 3.87 -4.13 -15.56
CA ASP A 189 5.04 -4.04 -14.69
C ASP A 189 4.62 -4.07 -13.21
N LEU A 190 5.57 -4.33 -12.31
CA LEU A 190 5.32 -4.10 -10.88
C LEU A 190 4.94 -2.64 -10.67
N LEU A 191 3.75 -2.44 -10.09
CA LEU A 191 3.18 -1.12 -9.81
C LEU A 191 3.70 -0.62 -8.46
N GLY A 192 3.97 0.67 -8.35
CA GLY A 192 4.55 1.28 -7.16
C GLY A 192 4.06 2.69 -6.88
N CYS A 193 4.54 3.27 -5.78
CA CYS A 193 4.10 4.57 -5.26
C CYS A 193 4.39 5.79 -6.17
N PHE A 194 5.17 5.61 -7.23
CA PHE A 194 5.44 6.65 -8.22
C PHE A 194 4.47 6.60 -9.41
N ASP A 195 3.64 5.56 -9.51
CA ASP A 195 2.64 5.41 -10.55
C ASP A 195 1.35 6.14 -10.16
N ASN A 196 0.80 6.93 -11.09
CA ASN A 196 -0.51 7.55 -10.88
C ASN A 196 -1.61 6.50 -11.17
N PRO A 197 -2.46 6.12 -10.18
CA PRO A 197 -3.39 5.01 -10.36
C PRO A 197 -4.29 5.11 -11.59
N VAL A 198 -4.87 6.28 -11.83
CA VAL A 198 -5.84 6.50 -12.91
C VAL A 198 -5.15 6.44 -14.27
N ASN A 199 -4.07 7.21 -14.44
CA ASN A 199 -3.32 7.26 -15.68
C ASN A 199 -2.71 5.89 -16.02
N THR A 200 -2.17 5.20 -15.03
CA THR A 200 -1.57 3.86 -15.20
C THR A 200 -2.59 2.86 -15.74
N VAL A 201 -3.78 2.79 -15.15
CA VAL A 201 -4.82 1.86 -15.62
C VAL A 201 -5.28 2.21 -17.03
N ILE A 202 -5.51 3.50 -17.32
CA ILE A 202 -5.87 3.98 -18.66
C ILE A 202 -4.82 3.56 -19.69
N GLU A 203 -3.55 3.82 -19.40
CA GLU A 203 -2.44 3.51 -20.31
C GLU A 203 -2.33 2.02 -20.57
N TYR A 204 -2.47 1.15 -19.57
CA TYR A 204 -2.48 -0.30 -19.78
C TYR A 204 -3.68 -0.76 -20.60
N CYS A 205 -4.85 -0.15 -20.44
CA CYS A 205 -6.09 -0.58 -21.11
C CYS A 205 -6.27 -0.03 -22.54
N LYS A 206 -5.54 1.03 -22.91
CA LYS A 206 -5.63 1.68 -24.22
C LYS A 206 -5.50 0.70 -25.40
N GLY A 207 -6.49 0.66 -26.30
CA GLY A 207 -6.49 -0.22 -27.47
C GLY A 207 -6.84 -1.69 -27.20
N ILE A 208 -7.22 -2.06 -25.98
CA ILE A 208 -7.70 -3.41 -25.63
C ILE A 208 -9.21 -3.40 -25.33
N ILE A 209 -9.70 -2.32 -24.72
CA ILE A 209 -11.09 -2.18 -24.27
C ILE A 209 -12.09 -2.18 -25.42
N GLU A 210 -13.24 -2.81 -25.21
CA GLU A 210 -14.41 -2.77 -26.06
C GLU A 210 -15.59 -2.13 -25.32
N LYS A 211 -16.61 -1.71 -26.09
CA LYS A 211 -17.85 -1.17 -25.54
C LYS A 211 -18.51 -2.22 -24.64
N ASN A 212 -19.02 -1.79 -23.48
CA ASN A 212 -19.67 -2.62 -22.46
C ASN A 212 -18.75 -3.59 -21.70
N ASP A 213 -17.43 -3.50 -21.87
CA ASP A 213 -16.51 -4.18 -20.95
C ASP A 213 -16.75 -3.73 -19.50
N ILE A 214 -16.44 -4.62 -18.55
CA ILE A 214 -16.34 -4.27 -17.14
C ILE A 214 -14.89 -4.42 -16.73
N LEU A 215 -14.22 -3.30 -16.45
CA LEU A 215 -12.84 -3.29 -15.98
C LEU A 215 -12.79 -3.50 -14.47
N THR A 216 -11.90 -4.38 -14.04
CA THR A 216 -11.60 -4.59 -12.63
C THR A 216 -10.12 -4.38 -12.36
N ILE A 217 -9.81 -3.82 -11.18
CA ILE A 217 -8.46 -3.77 -10.63
C ILE A 217 -8.45 -4.35 -9.21
N GLY A 218 -7.41 -5.11 -8.89
CA GLY A 218 -7.19 -5.62 -7.54
C GLY A 218 -7.02 -4.50 -6.49
N GLU A 219 -7.45 -4.77 -5.26
CA GLU A 219 -7.31 -3.88 -4.11
C GLU A 219 -5.85 -3.50 -3.84
N SER A 220 -5.00 -4.50 -3.61
CA SER A 220 -3.60 -4.34 -3.20
C SER A 220 -2.76 -3.53 -4.20
N PRO A 221 -2.78 -3.79 -5.53
CA PRO A 221 -2.04 -2.97 -6.49
C PRO A 221 -2.52 -1.51 -6.51
N LEU A 222 -3.82 -1.25 -6.35
CA LEU A 222 -4.34 0.11 -6.24
C LEU A 222 -3.84 0.80 -4.96
N ALA A 223 -3.89 0.11 -3.82
CA ALA A 223 -3.34 0.59 -2.55
C ALA A 223 -1.84 0.89 -2.62
N ILE A 224 -1.07 0.02 -3.29
CA ILE A 224 0.38 0.18 -3.47
C ILE A 224 0.72 1.45 -4.25
N MET A 225 0.03 1.70 -5.38
CA MET A 225 0.20 2.95 -6.14
C MET A 225 -0.17 4.20 -5.32
N GLN A 226 -1.07 4.06 -4.35
CA GLN A 226 -1.44 5.11 -3.40
C GLN A 226 -0.49 5.23 -2.20
N ASN A 227 0.64 4.51 -2.20
CA ASN A 227 1.61 4.45 -1.10
C ASN A 227 0.97 4.00 0.23
N ARG A 228 0.07 3.00 0.16
CA ARG A 228 -0.66 2.45 1.32
C ARG A 228 -0.15 1.09 1.75
N TYR A 229 1.16 0.97 1.81
CA TYR A 229 1.85 -0.15 2.42
C TYR A 229 2.82 0.40 3.44
N ILE A 230 3.07 -0.34 4.51
CA ILE A 230 4.00 0.08 5.55
C ILE A 230 4.91 -1.06 5.97
N SER A 231 6.12 -0.70 6.37
CA SER A 231 7.02 -1.62 7.07
C SER A 231 6.42 -1.92 8.45
N PRO A 232 6.34 -3.20 8.87
CA PRO A 232 5.96 -3.57 10.23
C PRO A 232 6.85 -2.92 11.30
N LYS A 233 8.10 -2.57 10.96
CA LYS A 233 9.01 -1.85 11.87
C LYS A 233 8.52 -0.46 12.25
N ASN A 234 7.64 0.15 11.45
CA ASN A 234 7.12 1.48 11.71
C ASN A 234 5.88 1.45 12.63
N LEU A 235 5.50 0.27 13.15
CA LEU A 235 4.37 0.10 14.04
C LEU A 235 4.83 -0.14 15.47
N GLU A 236 4.37 0.72 16.37
CA GLU A 236 4.37 0.46 17.80
C GLU A 236 3.09 -0.28 18.17
N TYR A 237 3.22 -1.54 18.61
CA TYR A 237 2.10 -2.39 18.95
C TYR A 237 1.89 -2.50 20.47
N SER A 238 0.63 -2.34 20.87
CA SER A 238 0.18 -2.31 22.27
C SER A 238 -0.04 -3.71 22.85
N LEU A 239 -0.19 -3.79 24.17
CA LEU A 239 -0.64 -5.04 24.82
C LEU A 239 -2.00 -5.50 24.30
N PHE A 240 -2.90 -4.56 23.97
CA PHE A 240 -4.19 -4.88 23.37
C PHE A 240 -4.04 -5.57 22.02
N SER A 241 -3.14 -5.12 21.15
CA SER A 241 -2.98 -5.77 19.85
C SER A 241 -2.42 -7.18 19.99
N LYS A 242 -1.48 -7.39 20.92
CA LYS A 242 -0.94 -8.72 21.24
C LYS A 242 -1.97 -9.67 21.85
N ALA A 243 -2.93 -9.16 22.63
CA ALA A 243 -3.96 -9.97 23.26
C ALA A 243 -5.12 -10.27 22.31
N LEU A 244 -5.64 -9.25 21.62
CA LEU A 244 -6.84 -9.37 20.80
C LEU A 244 -6.61 -10.18 19.51
N CYS A 245 -5.37 -10.28 19.03
CA CYS A 245 -5.06 -11.05 17.82
C CYS A 245 -5.30 -12.56 17.98
N TYR A 246 -5.19 -13.12 19.21
CA TYR A 246 -5.41 -14.54 19.47
C TYR A 246 -6.85 -15.02 19.28
N PHE A 247 -7.83 -14.10 19.17
CA PHE A 247 -9.23 -14.46 18.91
C PHE A 247 -9.51 -14.80 17.43
N PHE A 248 -8.53 -14.65 16.54
CA PHE A 248 -8.67 -14.89 15.11
C PHE A 248 -8.00 -16.18 14.67
N HIS A 249 -8.51 -16.78 13.61
CA HIS A 249 -7.87 -17.93 12.97
C HIS A 249 -6.47 -17.53 12.48
N PRO A 250 -5.43 -18.37 12.61
CA PRO A 250 -4.04 -18.01 12.29
C PRO A 250 -3.81 -17.47 10.86
N THR A 251 -4.68 -17.81 9.92
CA THR A 251 -4.62 -17.34 8.53
C THR A 251 -5.29 -15.97 8.30
N SER A 252 -5.79 -15.32 9.36
CA SER A 252 -6.40 -14.00 9.30
C SER A 252 -5.33 -12.91 9.43
N SER A 253 -5.44 -11.84 8.65
CA SER A 253 -4.60 -10.64 8.81
C SER A 253 -4.72 -9.99 10.20
N LEU A 254 -5.80 -10.26 10.93
CA LEU A 254 -6.01 -9.80 12.30
C LEU A 254 -5.44 -10.74 13.37
N ALA A 255 -4.85 -11.87 12.97
CA ALA A 255 -4.23 -12.84 13.87
C ALA A 255 -2.80 -12.44 14.29
N THR A 256 -2.28 -11.31 13.80
CA THR A 256 -1.01 -10.75 14.25
C THR A 256 -1.19 -9.44 15.01
N ALA A 257 -0.22 -9.14 15.88
CA ALA A 257 -0.19 -7.88 16.61
C ALA A 257 -0.06 -6.67 15.67
N CYS A 258 0.56 -6.84 14.50
CA CYS A 258 0.74 -5.76 13.53
C CYS A 258 -0.59 -5.39 12.86
N GLY A 259 -1.28 -6.37 12.27
CA GLY A 259 -2.59 -6.16 11.67
C GLY A 259 -3.64 -5.68 12.69
N MET A 260 -3.64 -6.27 13.90
CA MET A 260 -4.54 -5.83 14.97
C MET A 260 -4.24 -4.39 15.43
N GLN A 261 -2.97 -4.00 15.54
CA GLN A 261 -2.63 -2.62 15.93
C GLN A 261 -3.09 -1.61 14.88
N LEU A 262 -3.00 -1.94 13.59
CA LEU A 262 -3.55 -1.09 12.54
C LEU A 262 -5.06 -0.92 12.67
N LEU A 263 -5.79 -2.00 12.97
CA LEU A 263 -7.22 -1.91 13.21
C LEU A 263 -7.53 -1.05 14.45
N ILE A 264 -6.79 -1.23 15.54
CA ILE A 264 -6.90 -0.40 16.76
C ILE A 264 -6.68 1.08 16.41
N ASN A 265 -5.66 1.40 15.63
CA ASN A 265 -5.36 2.78 15.22
C ASN A 265 -6.51 3.40 14.39
N ARG A 266 -7.32 2.58 13.71
CA ARG A 266 -8.46 3.03 12.88
C ARG A 266 -9.75 3.19 13.67
N ILE A 267 -10.12 2.19 14.45
CA ILE A 267 -11.46 2.09 15.04
C ILE A 267 -11.49 2.02 16.57
N GLY A 268 -10.34 1.95 17.22
CA GLY A 268 -10.20 1.87 18.68
C GLY A 268 -10.38 0.46 19.26
N VAL A 269 -9.74 0.24 20.41
CA VAL A 269 -9.82 -0.97 21.24
C VAL A 269 -11.24 -1.21 21.73
N THR A 270 -11.99 -0.15 22.08
CA THR A 270 -13.36 -0.28 22.61
C THR A 270 -14.26 -0.95 21.58
N ARG A 271 -14.26 -0.45 20.34
CA ARG A 271 -15.11 -0.99 19.27
C ARG A 271 -14.70 -2.41 18.89
N ILE A 272 -13.40 -2.71 18.85
CA ILE A 272 -12.90 -4.06 18.55
C ILE A 272 -13.32 -5.04 19.63
N THR A 273 -13.12 -4.70 20.90
CA THR A 273 -13.48 -5.55 22.04
C THR A 273 -14.99 -5.82 22.07
N PHE A 274 -15.81 -4.77 21.87
CA PHE A 274 -17.25 -4.91 21.76
C PHE A 274 -17.66 -5.82 20.58
N ALA A 275 -17.07 -5.60 19.41
CA ALA A 275 -17.35 -6.40 18.22
C ALA A 275 -16.94 -7.87 18.39
N LEU A 276 -15.85 -8.15 19.10
CA LEU A 276 -15.41 -9.50 19.44
C LEU A 276 -16.39 -10.18 20.38
N PHE A 277 -16.80 -9.49 21.45
CA PHE A 277 -17.76 -10.00 22.42
C PHE A 277 -19.10 -10.35 21.75
N VAL A 278 -19.70 -9.40 21.03
CA VAL A 278 -20.95 -9.63 20.30
C VAL A 278 -20.77 -10.68 19.20
N GLY A 279 -19.65 -10.65 18.47
CA GLY A 279 -19.33 -11.64 17.45
C GLY A 279 -19.27 -13.07 18.00
N CYS A 280 -18.72 -13.25 19.20
CA CYS A 280 -18.67 -14.53 19.90
C CYS A 280 -20.07 -15.01 20.28
N LEU A 281 -20.90 -14.15 20.90
CA LEU A 281 -22.29 -14.48 21.26
C LEU A 281 -23.11 -14.92 20.05
N PHE A 282 -23.01 -14.20 18.93
CA PHE A 282 -23.72 -14.56 17.71
C PHE A 282 -23.21 -15.84 17.06
N LYS A 283 -21.90 -16.13 17.18
CA LYS A 283 -21.32 -17.39 16.72
C LYS A 283 -21.87 -18.59 17.49
N LEU A 284 -22.18 -18.44 18.79
CA LEU A 284 -22.80 -19.50 19.60
C LEU A 284 -24.22 -19.86 19.12
N VAL A 285 -24.98 -18.89 18.61
CA VAL A 285 -26.31 -19.12 18.01
C VAL A 285 -26.25 -19.37 16.50
N GLY A 286 -25.07 -19.70 15.96
CA GLY A 286 -24.87 -20.08 14.55
C GLY A 286 -24.71 -18.94 13.55
N ILE A 287 -24.77 -17.67 13.99
CA ILE A 287 -24.65 -16.50 13.12
C ILE A 287 -23.18 -16.07 13.00
N LYS A 288 -22.56 -16.38 11.86
CA LYS A 288 -21.15 -16.06 11.58
C LYS A 288 -20.97 -14.64 11.03
N GLY A 289 -19.80 -14.05 11.26
CA GLY A 289 -19.37 -12.79 10.63
C GLY A 289 -19.84 -11.50 11.28
N MET A 290 -20.49 -11.54 12.45
CA MET A 290 -20.95 -10.34 13.15
C MET A 290 -19.81 -9.40 13.56
N PHE A 291 -18.63 -9.93 13.89
CA PHE A 291 -17.44 -9.11 14.15
C PHE A 291 -17.14 -8.16 12.97
N TYR A 292 -17.11 -8.68 11.74
CA TYR A 292 -16.83 -7.90 10.53
C TYR A 292 -17.93 -6.88 10.23
N ARG A 293 -19.21 -7.22 10.51
CA ARG A 293 -20.33 -6.28 10.35
C ARG A 293 -20.23 -5.10 11.33
N LEU A 294 -19.80 -5.35 12.57
CA LEU A 294 -19.67 -4.32 13.61
C LEU A 294 -18.41 -3.46 13.45
N THR A 295 -17.30 -4.06 12.99
CA THR A 295 -16.06 -3.32 12.70
C THR A 295 -16.11 -2.58 11.37
N GLY A 296 -16.98 -3.00 10.45
CA GLY A 296 -17.16 -2.37 9.13
C GLY A 296 -16.09 -2.81 8.14
N SER A 297 -15.89 -2.02 7.07
CA SER A 297 -14.92 -2.33 6.04
C SER A 297 -13.47 -2.33 6.54
N GLU A 298 -13.13 -1.52 7.56
CA GLU A 298 -11.77 -1.35 8.06
C GLU A 298 -11.06 -2.67 8.45
N SER A 299 -11.78 -3.61 9.08
CA SER A 299 -11.21 -4.91 9.49
C SER A 299 -10.89 -5.83 8.33
N SER A 300 -11.44 -5.54 7.15
CA SER A 300 -11.32 -6.31 5.92
C SER A 300 -10.49 -5.62 4.85
N LEU A 301 -9.83 -4.50 5.20
CA LEU A 301 -8.94 -3.71 4.36
C LEU A 301 -7.51 -3.71 4.92
N ILE A 302 -7.17 -4.70 5.75
CA ILE A 302 -5.83 -4.88 6.27
C ILE A 302 -5.36 -6.22 5.76
N ASP A 303 -4.38 -6.19 4.86
CA ASP A 303 -3.69 -7.35 4.35
C ASP A 303 -2.32 -7.41 5.02
N ASP A 304 -2.13 -8.38 5.92
CA ASP A 304 -0.97 -8.45 6.78
C ASP A 304 0.28 -8.94 6.02
N ILE A 305 1.41 -9.06 6.72
CA ILE A 305 2.63 -9.65 6.17
C ILE A 305 2.30 -11.05 5.64
N SER A 306 2.76 -11.37 4.43
CA SER A 306 2.40 -12.54 3.60
C SER A 306 1.12 -12.37 2.79
N GLY A 307 1.24 -12.51 1.46
CA GLY A 307 0.09 -12.48 0.53
C GLY A 307 0.25 -11.54 -0.68
N THR A 308 1.24 -10.63 -0.67
CA THR A 308 1.50 -9.73 -1.80
C THR A 308 2.76 -10.13 -2.57
N ILE A 309 2.84 -9.73 -3.84
CA ILE A 309 4.01 -9.91 -4.71
C ILE A 309 5.29 -9.23 -4.17
N THR A 310 6.45 -9.86 -4.37
CA THR A 310 7.76 -9.25 -4.08
C THR A 310 7.95 -7.92 -4.81
N PRO A 311 8.46 -6.86 -4.14
CA PRO A 311 9.04 -6.83 -2.78
C PRO A 311 8.06 -6.47 -1.65
N TYR A 312 6.76 -6.41 -1.93
CA TYR A 312 5.74 -6.00 -0.98
C TYR A 312 5.32 -7.12 -0.02
N ASP A 313 5.76 -8.37 -0.25
CA ASP A 313 5.51 -9.56 0.59
C ASP A 313 5.91 -9.38 2.07
N LYS A 314 6.78 -8.40 2.35
CA LYS A 314 7.28 -8.06 3.70
C LYS A 314 6.66 -6.79 4.29
N SER A 315 5.66 -6.23 3.61
CA SER A 315 4.93 -5.03 4.03
C SER A 315 3.51 -5.40 4.41
N ILE A 316 2.87 -4.54 5.21
CA ILE A 316 1.43 -4.63 5.47
C ILE A 316 0.75 -3.69 4.48
N VAL A 317 -0.16 -4.22 3.66
CA VAL A 317 -0.90 -3.44 2.66
C VAL A 317 -2.28 -3.08 3.23
N MET A 318 -2.59 -1.79 3.22
CA MET A 318 -3.90 -1.29 3.63
C MET A 318 -4.76 -1.04 2.40
N GLY A 319 -6.07 -1.24 2.52
CA GLY A 319 -6.98 -1.06 1.41
C GLY A 319 -7.06 0.37 0.90
N PRO A 320 -7.40 0.56 -0.39
CA PRO A 320 -7.23 1.78 -1.15
C PRO A 320 -8.09 2.92 -0.61
N LEU A 321 -7.58 4.14 -0.76
CA LEU A 321 -8.32 5.37 -0.49
C LEU A 321 -9.24 5.69 -1.67
N ASN A 322 -10.44 6.16 -1.36
CA ASN A 322 -11.40 6.73 -2.31
C ASN A 322 -11.63 5.82 -3.54
N ALA A 323 -11.76 4.51 -3.33
CA ALA A 323 -11.97 3.54 -4.41
C ALA A 323 -13.18 3.87 -5.30
N ASP A 324 -14.25 4.43 -4.73
CA ASP A 324 -15.41 4.92 -5.50
C ASP A 324 -15.06 6.09 -6.43
N LEU A 325 -14.23 7.02 -5.98
CA LEU A 325 -13.79 8.15 -6.81
C LEU A 325 -12.89 7.65 -7.95
N PHE A 326 -11.94 6.76 -7.63
CA PHE A 326 -11.10 6.11 -8.64
C PHE A 326 -11.94 5.41 -9.71
N CYS A 327 -12.95 4.60 -9.32
CA CYS A 327 -13.82 3.93 -10.27
C CYS A 327 -14.55 4.93 -11.18
N LYS A 328 -15.06 6.04 -10.63
CA LYS A 328 -15.76 7.08 -11.40
C LYS A 328 -14.83 7.76 -12.39
N GLU A 329 -13.63 8.16 -11.97
CA GLU A 329 -12.65 8.85 -12.82
C GLU A 329 -12.23 7.98 -14.01
N VAL A 330 -11.87 6.72 -13.76
CA VAL A 330 -11.48 5.77 -14.82
C VAL A 330 -12.67 5.44 -15.72
N SER A 331 -13.86 5.24 -15.15
CA SER A 331 -15.09 4.95 -15.91
C SER A 331 -15.48 6.09 -16.84
N ASN A 332 -15.41 7.33 -16.35
CA ASN A 332 -15.68 8.53 -17.16
C ASN A 332 -14.69 8.67 -18.33
N TYR A 333 -13.41 8.35 -18.10
CA TYR A 333 -12.39 8.45 -19.15
C TYR A 333 -12.52 7.35 -20.20
N LEU A 334 -12.72 6.09 -19.78
CA LEU A 334 -12.77 4.93 -20.68
C LEU A 334 -14.17 4.63 -21.24
N ASN A 335 -15.21 5.27 -20.70
CA ASN A 335 -16.62 5.06 -21.04
C ASN A 335 -17.07 3.59 -20.89
N ILE A 336 -16.63 2.94 -19.82
CA ILE A 336 -16.98 1.56 -19.44
C ILE A 336 -17.20 1.46 -17.92
N ASP A 337 -17.82 0.38 -17.45
CA ASP A 337 -17.98 0.14 -16.01
C ASP A 337 -16.64 -0.27 -15.38
N VAL A 338 -16.34 0.25 -14.20
CA VAL A 338 -15.07 0.01 -13.48
C VAL A 338 -15.35 -0.40 -12.04
N ALA A 339 -14.60 -1.38 -11.53
CA ALA A 339 -14.68 -1.79 -10.14
C ALA A 339 -13.31 -2.06 -9.52
N VAL A 340 -13.20 -1.81 -8.21
CA VAL A 340 -12.09 -2.27 -7.38
C VAL A 340 -12.55 -3.53 -6.64
N VAL A 341 -11.77 -4.59 -6.77
CA VAL A 341 -12.13 -5.91 -6.25
C VAL A 341 -11.02 -6.49 -5.40
N ASP A 342 -11.42 -7.24 -4.38
CA ASP A 342 -10.59 -8.11 -3.57
C ASP A 342 -11.06 -9.54 -3.87
N VAL A 343 -10.21 -10.33 -4.51
CA VAL A 343 -10.50 -11.66 -5.04
C VAL A 343 -9.41 -12.60 -4.60
N ASN A 344 -9.78 -13.82 -4.21
CA ASN A 344 -8.83 -14.87 -3.89
C ASN A 344 -9.22 -16.22 -4.52
N ASP A 345 -8.23 -17.11 -4.64
CA ASP A 345 -8.38 -18.46 -5.23
C ASP A 345 -9.28 -19.40 -4.42
N LEU A 346 -9.64 -19.04 -3.18
CA LEU A 346 -10.59 -19.79 -2.36
C LEU A 346 -12.06 -19.47 -2.73
N GLY A 347 -12.27 -18.69 -3.80
CA GLY A 347 -13.58 -18.29 -4.31
C GLY A 347 -14.17 -17.06 -3.60
N GLY A 348 -13.40 -16.39 -2.75
CA GLY A 348 -13.80 -15.14 -2.13
C GLY A 348 -13.77 -14.00 -3.16
N VAL A 349 -14.93 -13.36 -3.40
CA VAL A 349 -15.04 -12.19 -4.27
C VAL A 349 -15.74 -11.05 -3.53
N LYS A 350 -15.01 -9.96 -3.30
CA LYS A 350 -15.51 -8.76 -2.67
C LYS A 350 -15.33 -7.58 -3.62
N VAL A 351 -16.44 -6.91 -3.94
CA VAL A 351 -16.42 -5.66 -4.70
C VAL A 351 -16.34 -4.52 -3.69
N LEU A 352 -15.19 -3.86 -3.61
CA LEU A 352 -14.94 -2.75 -2.67
C LEU A 352 -15.62 -1.48 -3.14
N ALA A 353 -15.55 -1.20 -4.44
CA ALA A 353 -16.19 -0.06 -5.09
C ALA A 353 -16.51 -0.38 -6.55
N SER A 354 -17.47 0.35 -7.13
CA SER A 354 -17.87 0.20 -8.53
C SER A 354 -18.48 1.51 -9.04
N SER A 355 -18.16 1.91 -10.27
CA SER A 355 -18.81 3.06 -10.92
C SER A 355 -20.32 2.82 -11.12
N ASN A 356 -20.71 1.56 -11.33
CA ASN A 356 -22.09 1.13 -11.50
C ASN A 356 -22.40 -0.12 -10.65
N LYS A 357 -23.22 0.03 -9.60
CA LYS A 357 -23.55 -1.10 -8.69
C LYS A 357 -24.25 -2.28 -9.37
N LYS A 358 -24.84 -2.09 -10.57
CA LYS A 358 -25.51 -3.16 -11.31
C LYS A 358 -24.53 -4.26 -11.74
N VAL A 359 -23.26 -3.93 -11.97
CA VAL A 359 -22.24 -4.92 -12.37
C VAL A 359 -21.77 -5.82 -11.23
N ASN A 360 -22.04 -5.46 -9.96
CA ASN A 360 -21.51 -6.20 -8.81
C ASN A 360 -21.98 -7.66 -8.77
N LYS A 361 -23.21 -7.95 -9.22
CA LYS A 361 -23.71 -9.34 -9.35
C LYS A 361 -22.98 -10.12 -10.45
N ILE A 362 -22.61 -9.45 -11.56
CA ILE A 362 -21.86 -10.04 -12.66
C ILE A 362 -20.44 -10.37 -12.16
N LEU A 363 -19.78 -9.41 -11.53
CA LEU A 363 -18.42 -9.56 -11.00
C LEU A 363 -18.32 -10.68 -9.96
N LYS A 364 -19.23 -10.71 -8.98
CA LYS A 364 -19.26 -11.76 -7.93
C LYS A 364 -19.38 -13.18 -8.46
N ARG A 365 -19.97 -13.37 -9.64
CA ARG A 365 -20.12 -14.69 -10.27
C ARG A 365 -18.92 -15.04 -11.16
N ASN A 366 -18.44 -14.05 -11.90
CA ASN A 366 -17.43 -14.25 -12.94
C ASN A 366 -15.98 -14.21 -12.43
N LEU A 367 -15.73 -13.65 -11.24
CA LEU A 367 -14.40 -13.57 -10.66
C LEU A 367 -14.09 -14.70 -9.65
N ILE A 368 -15.00 -15.65 -9.44
CA ILE A 368 -14.80 -16.74 -8.45
C ILE A 368 -13.55 -17.57 -8.76
N SER A 369 -13.24 -17.78 -10.04
CA SER A 369 -12.05 -18.51 -10.49
C SER A 369 -10.76 -17.68 -10.45
N ASN A 370 -10.82 -16.45 -9.93
CA ASN A 370 -9.74 -15.47 -9.89
C ASN A 370 -8.92 -15.35 -11.20
N PRO A 371 -9.47 -14.72 -12.25
CA PRO A 371 -8.76 -14.57 -13.53
C PRO A 371 -7.47 -13.73 -13.42
N ALA A 372 -7.31 -12.95 -12.35
CA ALA A 372 -6.09 -12.17 -12.11
C ALA A 372 -4.94 -13.02 -11.55
N GLY A 373 -5.24 -14.19 -10.97
CA GLY A 373 -4.31 -14.93 -10.12
C GLY A 373 -4.03 -14.25 -8.78
N ASN A 374 -3.40 -14.97 -7.86
CA ASN A 374 -2.95 -14.47 -6.56
C ASN A 374 -1.43 -14.43 -6.39
N GLY A 375 -0.70 -14.98 -7.36
CA GLY A 375 0.74 -15.16 -7.26
C GLY A 375 1.49 -14.08 -8.02
N ASP A 376 2.30 -14.56 -8.96
CA ASP A 376 3.35 -13.79 -9.61
C ASP A 376 3.02 -13.40 -11.06
N GLU A 377 1.76 -13.59 -11.47
CA GLU A 377 1.25 -13.40 -12.82
C GLU A 377 1.40 -11.93 -13.28
N LYS A 378 1.34 -10.98 -12.33
CA LYS A 378 1.35 -9.53 -12.56
C LYS A 378 0.22 -9.09 -13.48
N THR A 379 -0.98 -9.60 -13.25
CA THR A 379 -2.19 -9.27 -14.00
C THR A 379 -3.24 -8.57 -13.13
N PRO A 380 -2.90 -7.44 -12.50
CA PRO A 380 -3.78 -6.77 -11.53
C PRO A 380 -5.04 -6.16 -12.16
N ILE A 381 -5.10 -6.05 -13.50
CA ILE A 381 -6.22 -5.50 -14.25
C ILE A 381 -6.87 -6.62 -15.06
N VAL A 382 -8.17 -6.81 -14.90
CA VAL A 382 -8.96 -7.81 -15.64
C VAL A 382 -10.17 -7.14 -16.28
N LEU A 383 -10.33 -7.32 -17.59
CA LEU A 383 -11.57 -6.95 -18.30
C LEU A 383 -12.50 -8.16 -18.35
N ILE A 384 -13.77 -7.96 -18.01
CA ILE A 384 -14.84 -8.93 -18.21
C ILE A 384 -15.64 -8.50 -19.43
N ARG A 385 -15.69 -9.38 -20.44
CA ARG A 385 -16.35 -9.13 -21.73
C ARG A 385 -17.44 -10.16 -21.98
N GLU A 386 -18.62 -9.69 -22.40
CA GLU A 386 -19.69 -10.57 -22.87
C GLU A 386 -19.30 -11.19 -24.21
N LYS A 387 -19.50 -12.50 -24.36
CA LYS A 387 -19.27 -13.19 -25.62
C LYS A 387 -20.32 -12.74 -26.63
N LYS A 388 -19.90 -12.54 -27.88
CA LYS A 388 -20.80 -12.23 -28.99
C LYS A 388 -21.66 -13.42 -29.37
#